data_AF-A0A950RR37-F1
#
_entry.id   AF-A0A950RR37-F1
#
_cell.length_a   1.000
_cell.length_b   1.000
_cell.length_c   1.000
_cell.angle_alpha   90.00
_cell.angle_beta   90.00
_cell.angle_gamma   90.00
#
_symmetry.space_group_name_H-M   'P 1'
#
loop_
_entity.id
_entity.type
_entity.pdbx_description
1 polymer ?
#
loop_
_entity_poly.entity_id
_entity_poly.type
_entity_poly.pdbx_seq_one_letter_code
_entity_poly.pdbx_strand_id
1 'polypeptide(L)'
;MQLVANQQLVKNRVRLGLGCHIAALVVFAIGLAFSLSSNTAAGELRYESWVAILIGLMLYSLGQTQLRRWGPRNRQEEQLGQDIRGLDDRYKLYAFLASSLPDYILVSPAGATVLIVNQETGQISCVRDQWRKPGGSKIMSLFRAGLGNPSADAARQQQRLRSVLAAEGLSNVPTSA
;
A
#
# COMPACT_ATOMS: atom_id res chain seq x y z
N MET A 1 -7.04 25.58 -3.82
CA MET A 1 -6.22 24.34 -3.80
C MET A 1 -6.63 23.36 -4.91
N GLN A 2 -5.68 22.59 -5.47
CA GLN A 2 -5.95 21.55 -6.49
C GLN A 2 -5.53 20.15 -6.01
N LEU A 3 -6.47 19.19 -6.02
CA LEU A 3 -6.19 17.75 -5.85
C LEU A 3 -5.98 17.11 -7.22
N VAL A 4 -4.79 16.54 -7.44
CA VAL A 4 -4.44 15.83 -8.68
C VAL A 4 -4.17 14.37 -8.34
N ALA A 5 -5.13 13.50 -8.66
CA ALA A 5 -5.01 12.06 -8.41
C ALA A 5 -4.95 11.27 -9.73
N ASN A 6 -3.97 10.37 -9.86
CA ASN A 6 -3.86 9.51 -11.05
C ASN A 6 -4.81 8.30 -10.94
N GLN A 7 -6.09 8.55 -11.19
CA GLN A 7 -7.14 7.52 -11.09
C GLN A 7 -6.91 6.35 -12.06
N GLN A 8 -6.30 6.59 -13.21
CA GLN A 8 -6.03 5.54 -14.20
C GLN A 8 -4.97 4.56 -13.72
N LEU A 9 -3.85 5.08 -13.17
CA LEU A 9 -2.81 4.26 -12.59
C LEU A 9 -3.36 3.41 -11.44
N VAL A 10 -4.12 4.03 -10.53
CA VAL A 10 -4.73 3.33 -9.39
C VAL A 10 -5.66 2.22 -9.87
N LYS A 11 -6.58 2.51 -10.80
CA LYS A 11 -7.51 1.51 -11.36
C LYS A 11 -6.76 0.34 -11.98
N ASN A 12 -5.71 0.60 -12.76
CA ASN A 12 -4.92 -0.45 -13.40
C ASN A 12 -4.20 -1.34 -12.38
N ARG A 13 -3.63 -0.74 -11.33
CA ARG A 13 -2.94 -1.49 -10.27
C ARG A 13 -3.90 -2.31 -9.41
N VAL A 14 -5.09 -1.80 -9.14
CA VAL A 14 -6.17 -2.55 -8.46
C VAL A 14 -6.64 -3.72 -9.32
N ARG A 15 -6.85 -3.52 -10.62
CA ARG A 15 -7.23 -4.60 -11.55
C ARG A 15 -6.16 -5.69 -11.62
N LEU A 16 -4.87 -5.32 -11.63
CA LEU A 16 -3.78 -6.28 -11.56
C LEU A 16 -3.87 -7.12 -10.28
N GLY A 17 -4.06 -6.48 -9.12
CA GLY A 17 -4.19 -7.17 -7.83
C GLY A 17 -5.38 -8.12 -7.77
N LEU A 18 -6.54 -7.66 -8.28
CA LEU A 18 -7.75 -8.48 -8.37
C LEU A 18 -7.55 -9.64 -9.34
N GLY A 19 -6.92 -9.42 -10.48
CA GLY A 19 -6.56 -10.46 -11.45
C GLY A 19 -5.67 -11.54 -10.84
N CYS A 20 -4.65 -11.16 -10.06
CA CYS A 20 -3.80 -12.11 -9.33
C CYS A 20 -4.60 -12.94 -8.32
N HIS A 21 -5.55 -12.34 -7.60
CA HIS A 21 -6.41 -13.08 -6.67
C HIS A 21 -7.36 -14.05 -7.38
N ILE A 22 -7.95 -13.64 -8.51
CA ILE A 22 -8.79 -14.53 -9.33
C ILE A 22 -7.95 -15.69 -9.86
N ALA A 23 -6.75 -15.42 -10.37
CA ALA A 23 -5.83 -16.46 -10.83
C ALA A 23 -5.44 -17.42 -9.70
N ALA A 24 -5.14 -16.91 -8.50
CA ALA A 24 -4.87 -17.74 -7.33
C ALA A 24 -6.06 -18.66 -7.00
N LEU A 25 -7.29 -18.12 -7.03
CA LEU A 25 -8.51 -18.89 -6.76
C LEU A 25 -8.72 -19.99 -7.79
N VAL A 26 -8.48 -19.72 -9.08
CA VAL A 26 -8.55 -20.72 -10.15
C VAL A 26 -7.50 -21.83 -9.93
N VAL A 27 -6.26 -21.46 -9.58
CA VAL A 27 -5.20 -22.45 -9.29
C VAL A 27 -5.56 -23.32 -8.09
N PHE A 28 -6.09 -22.74 -7.02
CA PHE A 28 -6.56 -23.50 -5.87
C PHE A 28 -7.74 -24.42 -6.21
N ALA A 29 -8.70 -23.97 -7.02
CA ALA A 29 -9.82 -24.78 -7.47
C ALA A 29 -9.37 -25.98 -8.32
N ILE A 30 -8.38 -25.77 -9.21
CA ILE A 30 -7.78 -26.85 -10.01
C ILE A 30 -7.05 -27.85 -9.10
N GLY A 31 -6.24 -27.36 -8.14
CA GLY A 31 -5.55 -28.21 -7.17
C GLY A 31 -6.50 -29.03 -6.31
N LEU A 32 -7.64 -28.45 -5.92
CA LEU A 32 -8.70 -29.13 -5.19
C LEU A 32 -9.41 -30.16 -6.06
N ALA A 33 -9.77 -29.83 -7.30
CA ALA A 33 -10.43 -30.77 -8.22
C ALA A 33 -9.57 -32.01 -8.49
N PHE A 34 -8.25 -31.84 -8.66
CA PHE A 34 -7.32 -32.96 -8.75
C PHE A 34 -7.29 -33.82 -7.49
N SER A 35 -7.29 -33.18 -6.31
CA SER A 35 -7.33 -33.89 -5.02
C SER A 35 -8.63 -34.66 -4.79
N LEU A 36 -9.76 -34.19 -5.32
CA LEU A 36 -11.06 -34.84 -5.19
C LEU A 36 -11.26 -35.96 -6.23
N SER A 37 -10.59 -35.86 -7.37
CA SER A 37 -10.66 -36.85 -8.46
C SER A 37 -9.74 -38.05 -8.22
N SER A 38 -8.74 -37.92 -7.35
CA SER A 38 -7.92 -39.05 -6.91
C SER A 38 -8.71 -39.92 -5.93
N ASN A 39 -9.16 -41.08 -6.41
CA ASN A 39 -9.86 -42.12 -5.66
C ASN A 39 -8.86 -42.93 -4.80
N THR A 40 -7.98 -42.24 -4.07
CA THR A 40 -6.91 -42.85 -3.27
C THR A 40 -7.40 -43.05 -1.84
N ALA A 41 -7.64 -44.30 -1.47
CA ALA A 41 -8.06 -44.74 -0.14
C ALA A 41 -6.97 -44.59 0.96
N ALA A 42 -5.84 -43.95 0.64
CA ALA A 42 -4.77 -43.63 1.58
C ALA A 42 -4.35 -42.18 1.37
N GLY A 43 -4.22 -41.42 2.46
CA GLY A 43 -4.00 -39.97 2.50
C GLY A 43 -2.66 -39.46 1.95
N GLU A 44 -2.18 -40.02 0.83
CA GLU A 44 -1.05 -39.48 0.08
C GLU A 44 -1.54 -38.31 -0.78
N LEU A 45 -1.33 -37.08 -0.29
CA LEU A 45 -1.51 -35.89 -1.10
C LEU A 45 -0.57 -35.95 -2.31
N ARG A 46 -1.16 -36.05 -3.50
CA ARG A 46 -0.47 -36.01 -4.79
C ARG A 46 0.36 -34.71 -4.89
N TYR A 47 1.59 -34.82 -5.39
CA TYR A 47 2.55 -33.70 -5.45
C TYR A 47 2.00 -32.48 -6.21
N GLU A 48 1.07 -32.67 -7.14
CA GLU A 48 0.46 -31.60 -7.92
C GLU A 48 -0.39 -30.67 -7.06
N SER A 49 -1.07 -31.19 -6.03
CA SER A 49 -1.83 -30.36 -5.09
C SER A 49 -0.91 -29.47 -4.26
N TRP A 50 0.27 -29.95 -3.87
CA TRP A 50 1.28 -29.14 -3.20
C TRP A 50 1.80 -28.01 -4.09
N VAL A 51 2.10 -28.32 -5.35
CA VAL A 51 2.54 -27.33 -6.34
C VAL A 51 1.45 -26.27 -6.56
N ALA A 52 0.19 -26.68 -6.70
CA ALA A 52 -0.94 -25.77 -6.85
C ALA A 52 -1.09 -24.83 -5.63
N ILE A 53 -0.93 -25.35 -4.41
CA ILE A 53 -0.98 -24.53 -3.20
C ILE A 53 0.14 -23.48 -3.19
N LEU A 54 1.38 -23.87 -3.50
CA LEU A 54 2.51 -22.94 -3.51
C LEU A 54 2.33 -21.83 -4.55
N ILE A 55 1.92 -22.19 -5.78
CA ILE A 55 1.68 -21.21 -6.85
C ILE A 55 0.51 -20.29 -6.48
N GLY A 56 -0.59 -20.84 -5.96
CA GLY A 56 -1.74 -20.06 -5.53
C GLY A 56 -1.38 -19.07 -4.42
N LEU A 57 -0.58 -19.48 -3.44
CA LEU A 57 -0.10 -18.60 -2.35
C LEU A 57 0.81 -17.49 -2.89
N MET A 58 1.67 -17.79 -3.87
CA MET A 58 2.53 -16.78 -4.50
C MET A 58 1.70 -15.73 -5.24
N LEU A 59 0.73 -16.17 -6.06
CA LEU A 59 -0.18 -15.27 -6.78
C LEU A 59 -1.03 -14.44 -5.82
N TYR A 60 -1.54 -15.05 -4.76
CA TYR A 60 -2.28 -14.34 -3.71
C TYR A 60 -1.40 -13.28 -3.04
N SER A 61 -0.17 -13.63 -2.67
CA SER A 61 0.79 -12.68 -2.06
C SER A 61 1.06 -11.49 -2.98
N LEU A 62 1.31 -11.73 -4.28
CA LEU A 62 1.48 -10.68 -5.28
C LEU A 62 0.23 -9.80 -5.45
N GLY A 63 -0.96 -10.39 -5.48
CA GLY A 63 -2.20 -9.60 -5.53
C GLY A 63 -2.41 -8.75 -4.27
N GLN A 64 -2.05 -9.31 -3.12
CA GLN A 64 -2.21 -8.66 -1.83
C GLN A 64 -1.26 -7.47 -1.65
N THR A 65 -0.03 -7.53 -2.15
CA THR A 65 0.89 -6.36 -2.14
C THR A 65 0.33 -5.21 -2.97
N GLN A 66 -0.30 -5.52 -4.11
CA GLN A 66 -0.96 -4.51 -4.94
C GLN A 66 -2.16 -3.88 -4.21
N LEU A 67 -3.04 -4.69 -3.64
CA LEU A 67 -4.23 -4.16 -2.96
C LEU A 67 -3.89 -3.45 -1.64
N ARG A 68 -2.79 -3.78 -0.97
CA ARG A 68 -2.32 -3.04 0.22
C ARG A 68 -1.90 -1.61 -0.11
N ARG A 69 -1.34 -1.33 -1.28
CA ARG A 69 -0.95 0.04 -1.65
C ARG A 69 -2.06 0.80 -2.38
N TRP A 70 -2.74 0.17 -3.33
CA TRP A 70 -3.68 0.84 -4.23
C TRP A 70 -5.16 0.58 -3.92
N GLY A 71 -5.47 -0.30 -2.96
CA GLY A 71 -6.84 -0.69 -2.64
C GLY A 71 -7.64 0.46 -2.02
N PRO A 72 -8.98 0.49 -2.25
CA PRO A 72 -9.84 1.58 -1.80
C PRO A 72 -9.85 1.76 -0.28
N ARG A 73 -9.65 0.67 0.48
CA ARG A 73 -9.59 0.73 1.93
C ARG A 73 -8.49 1.65 2.44
N ASN A 74 -7.33 1.69 1.79
CA ASN A 74 -6.15 2.43 2.26
C ASN A 74 -6.01 3.81 1.59
N ARG A 75 -6.96 4.18 0.73
CA ARG A 75 -6.98 5.45 -0.01
C ARG A 75 -7.56 6.56 0.85
N GLN A 76 -6.88 7.70 0.87
CA GLN A 76 -7.13 8.81 1.78
C GLN A 76 -7.10 10.17 1.08
N GLU A 77 -6.97 10.21 -0.25
CA GLU A 77 -6.93 11.44 -1.03
C GLU A 77 -8.17 12.32 -0.84
N GLU A 78 -9.34 11.72 -0.65
CA GLU A 78 -10.60 12.46 -0.51
C GLU A 78 -10.68 13.13 0.86
N GLN A 79 -10.37 12.39 1.94
CA GLN A 79 -10.31 12.93 3.30
C GLN A 79 -9.22 13.99 3.41
N LEU A 80 -8.02 13.69 2.93
CA LEU A 80 -6.91 14.64 2.94
C LEU A 80 -7.24 15.89 2.11
N GLY A 81 -7.91 15.72 0.96
CA GLY A 81 -8.37 16.82 0.12
C GLY A 81 -9.43 17.70 0.81
N GLN A 82 -10.29 17.11 1.63
CA GLN A 82 -11.25 17.86 2.46
C GLN A 82 -10.55 18.64 3.58
N ASP A 83 -9.60 18.01 4.28
CA ASP A 83 -8.87 18.61 5.40
C ASP A 83 -8.04 19.82 4.98
N ILE A 84 -7.48 19.81 3.76
CA ILE A 84 -6.65 20.90 3.24
C ILE A 84 -7.41 21.86 2.31
N ARG A 85 -8.74 21.74 2.21
CA ARG A 85 -9.56 22.55 1.30
C ARG A 85 -9.51 24.05 1.63
N GLY A 86 -9.21 24.41 2.88
CA GLY A 86 -9.04 25.79 3.33
C GLY A 86 -7.73 26.45 2.86
N LEU A 87 -6.83 25.71 2.21
CA LEU A 87 -5.59 26.25 1.67
C LEU A 87 -5.80 26.99 0.34
N ASP A 88 -5.00 28.02 0.14
CA ASP A 88 -4.93 28.85 -1.06
C ASP A 88 -4.60 28.04 -2.34
N ASP A 89 -4.79 28.64 -3.52
CA ASP A 89 -4.60 28.01 -4.83
C ASP A 89 -3.15 27.68 -5.18
N ARG A 90 -2.21 28.22 -4.41
CA ARG A 90 -0.79 27.88 -4.49
C ARG A 90 -0.46 26.48 -3.95
N TYR A 91 -1.40 25.84 -3.26
CA TYR A 91 -1.24 24.48 -2.74
C TYR A 91 -1.83 23.45 -3.70
N LYS A 92 -1.03 22.44 -4.02
CA LYS A 92 -1.44 21.30 -4.86
C LYS A 92 -1.12 20.00 -4.14
N LEU A 93 -2.13 19.14 -3.99
CA LEU A 93 -1.96 17.79 -3.47
C LEU A 93 -1.94 16.81 -4.63
N TYR A 94 -0.82 16.11 -4.79
CA TYR A 94 -0.69 15.01 -5.73
C TYR A 94 -0.90 13.69 -5.01
N ALA A 95 -1.83 12.89 -5.49
CA ALA A 95 -2.13 11.56 -4.97
C ALA A 95 -1.84 10.49 -6.02
N PHE A 96 -1.02 9.51 -5.65
CA PHE A 96 -0.63 8.37 -6.49
C PHE A 96 -0.15 8.76 -7.90
N LEU A 97 0.63 9.84 -8.01
CA LEU A 97 1.00 10.39 -9.33
C LEU A 97 1.73 9.36 -10.21
N ALA A 98 2.69 8.64 -9.64
CA ALA A 98 3.43 7.57 -10.29
C ALA A 98 3.81 6.46 -9.30
N SER A 99 4.05 5.24 -9.80
CA SER A 99 4.48 4.11 -8.95
C SER A 99 5.87 4.33 -8.34
N SER A 100 6.70 5.16 -9.00
CA SER A 100 8.05 5.57 -8.61
C SER A 100 8.08 6.68 -7.56
N LEU A 101 6.96 7.36 -7.32
CA LEU A 101 6.85 8.49 -6.40
C LEU A 101 6.17 8.07 -5.08
N PRO A 102 6.32 8.92 -4.03
CA PRO A 102 5.48 8.88 -2.84
C PRO A 102 3.98 8.89 -3.17
N ASP A 103 3.18 8.34 -2.26
CA ASP A 103 1.73 8.21 -2.46
C ASP A 103 1.03 9.58 -2.37
N TYR A 104 1.48 10.46 -1.47
CA TYR A 104 0.95 11.80 -1.32
C TYR A 104 2.08 12.83 -1.28
N ILE A 105 1.98 13.86 -2.13
CA ILE A 105 2.93 14.97 -2.19
C ILE A 105 2.14 16.27 -2.17
N LEU A 106 2.37 17.09 -1.14
CA LEU A 106 1.85 18.44 -1.06
C LEU A 106 2.89 19.42 -1.60
N VAL A 107 2.59 20.04 -2.73
CA VAL A 107 3.39 21.11 -3.31
C VAL A 107 2.85 22.45 -2.81
N SER A 108 3.74 23.26 -2.27
CA SER A 108 3.47 24.60 -1.74
C SER A 108 4.53 25.58 -2.24
N PRO A 109 4.36 26.90 -2.04
CA PRO A 109 5.40 27.87 -2.34
C PRO A 109 6.74 27.61 -1.63
N ALA A 110 6.73 26.90 -0.50
CA ALA A 110 7.94 26.55 0.24
C ALA A 110 8.67 25.32 -0.32
N GLY A 111 8.06 24.57 -1.24
CA GLY A 111 8.62 23.34 -1.81
C GLY A 111 7.64 22.16 -1.79
N ALA A 112 8.19 20.95 -1.93
CA ALA A 112 7.43 19.71 -1.97
C ALA A 112 7.54 18.93 -0.65
N THR A 113 6.41 18.74 0.02
CA THR A 113 6.31 17.98 1.26
C THR A 113 5.70 16.61 0.98
N VAL A 114 6.33 15.54 1.46
CA VAL A 114 5.76 14.20 1.43
C VAL A 114 4.81 14.05 2.61
N LEU A 115 3.63 13.44 2.38
CA LEU A 115 2.68 13.16 3.45
C LEU A 115 2.55 11.65 3.66
N ILE A 116 2.80 11.19 4.89
CA ILE A 116 2.54 9.81 5.29
C ILE A 116 1.18 9.76 5.98
N VAL A 117 0.25 9.00 5.41
CA VAL A 117 -1.11 8.87 5.92
C VAL A 117 -1.34 7.45 6.39
N ASN A 118 -1.65 7.30 7.68
CA ASN A 118 -1.98 6.01 8.29
C ASN A 118 -3.39 6.06 8.89
N GLN A 119 -4.22 5.06 8.57
CA GLN A 119 -5.58 4.93 9.08
C GLN A 119 -5.61 4.21 10.43
N GLU A 120 -5.01 4.84 11.44
CA GLU A 120 -4.98 4.26 12.78
C GLU A 120 -5.92 5.03 13.70
N THR A 121 -6.87 4.31 14.29
CA THR A 121 -7.86 4.89 15.20
C THR A 121 -7.37 4.92 16.65
N GLY A 122 -7.88 5.82 17.47
CA GLY A 122 -7.53 5.90 18.89
C GLY A 122 -6.25 6.68 19.16
N GLN A 123 -5.76 6.62 20.39
CA GLN A 123 -4.60 7.40 20.81
C GLN A 123 -3.31 6.77 20.28
N ILE A 124 -2.49 7.58 19.60
CA ILE A 124 -1.17 7.20 19.12
C ILE A 124 -0.16 8.09 19.83
N SER A 125 0.91 7.51 20.35
CA SER A 125 2.01 8.23 20.96
C SER A 125 3.32 7.95 20.24
N CYS A 126 4.16 8.98 20.14
CA CYS A 126 5.52 8.87 19.66
C CYS A 126 6.46 9.36 20.75
N VAL A 127 7.38 8.50 21.21
CA VAL A 127 8.40 8.85 22.20
C VAL A 127 9.75 8.38 21.66
N ARG A 128 10.68 9.32 21.43
CA ARG A 128 12.03 9.02 20.88
C ARG A 128 11.97 8.18 19.60
N ASP A 129 11.12 8.60 18.66
CA ASP A 129 10.87 7.91 17.38
C ASP A 129 10.27 6.49 17.50
N GLN A 130 9.78 6.12 18.69
CA GLN A 130 9.04 4.88 18.88
C GLN A 130 7.55 5.18 18.85
N TRP A 131 6.92 4.73 17.79
CA TRP A 131 5.49 4.85 17.58
C TRP A 131 4.76 3.70 18.27
N ARG A 132 3.85 4.06 19.18
CA ARG A 132 3.08 3.11 19.97
C ARG A 132 1.62 3.49 19.98
N LYS A 133 0.78 2.46 19.97
CA LYS A 133 -0.65 2.59 20.16
C LYS A 133 -1.02 1.95 21.49
N PRO A 134 -1.26 2.73 22.57
CA PRO A 134 -1.74 2.17 23.82
C PRO A 134 -3.12 1.54 23.62
N GLY A 135 -3.27 0.30 24.09
CA GLY A 135 -4.56 -0.42 24.09
C GLY A 135 -4.71 -1.45 22.97
N GLY A 136 -5.00 -2.68 23.39
CA GLY A 136 -5.22 -3.85 22.53
C GLY A 136 -4.70 -5.12 23.20
N SER A 137 -5.44 -6.23 23.10
CA SER A 137 -4.92 -7.54 23.51
C SER A 137 -3.64 -7.85 22.73
N LYS A 138 -2.59 -8.38 23.39
CA LYS A 138 -1.35 -8.85 22.74
C LYS A 138 -1.61 -9.85 21.60
N ILE A 139 -2.74 -10.57 21.67
CA ILE A 139 -3.19 -11.48 20.61
C ILE A 139 -3.70 -10.67 19.41
N MET A 140 -4.48 -9.61 19.64
CA MET A 140 -4.96 -8.75 18.56
C MET A 140 -3.85 -7.97 17.85
N SER A 141 -2.72 -7.67 18.51
CA SER A 141 -1.59 -7.02 17.84
C SER A 141 -0.89 -7.89 16.80
N LEU A 142 -1.05 -9.23 16.84
CA LEU A 142 -0.55 -10.12 15.79
C LEU A 142 -1.39 -10.05 14.51
N PHE A 143 -2.67 -9.72 14.64
CA PHE A 143 -3.62 -9.65 13.52
C PHE A 143 -3.81 -8.25 12.94
N ARG A 144 -3.31 -7.20 13.60
CA ARG A 144 -3.32 -5.83 13.07
C ARG A 144 -2.06 -5.60 12.25
N ALA A 145 -2.21 -4.92 11.11
CA ALA A 145 -1.06 -4.32 10.46
C ALA A 145 -0.42 -3.37 11.48
N GLY A 146 0.87 -3.56 11.78
CA GLY A 146 1.54 -2.70 12.75
C GLY A 146 1.55 -1.25 12.26
N LEU A 147 1.46 -0.31 13.20
CA LEU A 147 1.62 1.14 12.98
C LEU A 147 2.90 1.49 12.19
N GLY A 148 3.89 0.61 12.22
CA GLY A 148 5.20 0.80 11.58
C GLY A 148 6.01 1.88 12.29
N ASN A 149 6.93 2.51 11.55
CA ASN A 149 7.58 3.74 11.98
C ASN A 149 7.29 4.83 10.93
N PRO A 150 6.20 5.60 11.11
CA PRO A 150 5.84 6.73 10.25
C PRO A 150 6.98 7.70 9.95
N SER A 151 7.84 8.00 10.94
CA SER A 151 8.99 8.90 10.72
C SER A 151 10.01 8.30 9.76
N ALA A 152 10.33 7.01 9.95
CA ALA A 152 11.24 6.30 9.05
C ALA A 152 10.62 6.17 7.65
N ASP A 153 9.30 5.98 7.55
CA ASP A 153 8.58 5.92 6.28
C ASP A 153 8.62 7.26 5.56
N ALA A 154 8.42 8.37 6.29
CA ALA A 154 8.51 9.73 5.78
C ALA A 154 9.91 10.01 5.23
N ALA A 155 10.96 9.69 5.99
CA ALA A 155 12.35 9.87 5.56
C ALA A 155 12.66 9.06 4.28
N ARG A 156 12.22 7.79 4.19
CA ARG A 156 12.41 6.96 3.00
C ARG A 156 11.68 7.53 1.78
N GLN A 157 10.44 7.98 1.96
CA GLN A 157 9.67 8.55 0.85
C GLN A 157 10.20 9.92 0.42
N GLN A 158 10.68 10.74 1.35
CA GLN A 158 11.37 12.00 1.03
C GLN A 158 12.66 11.75 0.24
N GLN A 159 13.48 10.79 0.65
CA GLN A 159 14.69 10.42 -0.08
C GLN A 159 14.36 9.92 -1.49
N ARG A 160 13.28 9.15 -1.63
CA ARG A 160 12.77 8.72 -2.94
C ARG A 160 12.36 9.91 -3.80
N LEU A 161 11.60 10.87 -3.25
CA LEU A 161 11.24 12.10 -3.97
C LEU A 161 12.49 12.88 -4.40
N ARG A 162 13.46 13.05 -3.50
CA ARG A 162 14.75 13.71 -3.80
C ARG A 162 15.49 13.03 -4.95
N SER A 163 15.55 11.69 -4.96
CA SER A 163 16.22 10.93 -6.03
C SER A 163 15.56 11.15 -7.39
N VAL A 164 14.23 11.20 -7.44
CA VAL A 164 13.49 11.45 -8.69
C VAL A 164 13.70 12.90 -9.14
N LEU A 165 13.60 13.87 -8.24
CA LEU A 165 13.84 15.28 -8.57
C LEU A 165 15.27 15.52 -9.06
N ALA A 166 16.27 14.87 -8.45
CA ALA A 166 17.65 14.96 -8.89
C ALA A 166 17.86 14.37 -10.30
N ALA A 167 17.22 13.24 -10.60
CA ALA A 167 17.28 12.62 -11.93
C ALA A 167 16.69 13.53 -13.03
N GLU A 168 15.67 14.32 -12.70
CA GLU A 168 15.03 15.29 -13.60
C GLU A 168 15.73 16.67 -13.60
N GLY A 169 16.88 16.83 -12.92
CA GLY A 169 17.62 18.09 -12.85
C GLY A 169 17.00 19.16 -11.93
N LEU A 170 16.04 18.79 -11.08
CA LEU A 170 15.31 19.67 -10.17
C LEU A 170 15.83 19.59 -8.72
N SER A 171 17.15 19.45 -8.53
CA SER A 171 17.77 19.29 -7.21
C SER A 171 17.60 20.48 -6.26
N ASN A 172 17.27 21.66 -6.79
CA ASN A 172 17.14 22.90 -6.03
C ASN A 172 15.78 23.05 -5.33
N VAL A 173 14.83 22.13 -5.58
CA VAL A 173 13.50 22.18 -4.97
C VAL A 173 13.59 21.76 -3.49
N PRO A 174 13.18 22.61 -2.54
CA PRO A 174 13.15 22.22 -1.14
C PRO A 174 12.18 21.06 -0.92
N THR A 175 12.61 20.06 -0.14
CA THR A 175 11.82 18.86 0.15
C THR A 175 11.78 18.56 1.63
N SER A 176 10.58 18.30 2.14
CA SER A 176 10.27 17.96 3.54
C SER A 176 9.39 16.70 3.62
N ALA A 177 9.23 16.14 4.81
CA ALA A 177 8.46 14.93 5.11
C ALA A 177 7.77 15.06 6.46
#